data_AF-A0A9D6KQJ7-F1
#
_entry.id   AF-A0A9D6KQJ7-F1
#
_cell.length_a   1.000
_cell.length_b   1.000
_cell.length_c   1.000
_cell.angle_alpha   90.00
_cell.angle_beta   90.00
_cell.angle_gamma   90.00
#
_symmetry.space_group_name_H-M   'P 1'
#
loop_
_entity.id
_entity.type
_entity.pdbx_description
1 polymer ?
#
loop_
_entity_poly.entity_id
_entity_poly.type
_entity_poly.pdbx_seq_one_letter_code
_entity_poly.pdbx_strand_id
1 'polypeptide(L)'
;MLQALADPAVDLAAFERDKIEGAVRTDFILSAEIIVITLGTVAAASFGMQVAVVAGTAALMTIGVYGLVTGIVKLDDGGLYLSRQTGDGFARLQRGILRAAPTLMRTLSVVGTAAMFLVGGGTLVHGMPGAHDLIHAATHAGEALPTLGRMLAALAPLLIDALAGSVAGALILGGLSTARRLFR
;
A
#
# COMPACT_ATOMS: atom_id res chain seq x y z
N MET A 1 3.04 -3.80 -21.85
CA MET A 1 1.80 -4.57 -22.04
C MET A 1 1.55 -4.89 -23.52
N LEU A 2 1.61 -3.91 -24.42
CA LEU A 2 1.48 -4.15 -25.88
C LEU A 2 2.62 -5.00 -26.50
N GLN A 3 3.83 -4.96 -25.94
CA GLN A 3 4.97 -5.76 -26.44
C GLN A 3 4.91 -7.25 -26.06
N ALA A 4 4.17 -7.64 -25.02
CA ALA A 4 4.01 -9.04 -24.62
C ALA A 4 2.86 -9.75 -25.37
N LEU A 5 1.96 -8.98 -25.99
CA LEU A 5 0.83 -9.48 -26.76
C LEU A 5 1.16 -9.72 -28.25
N ALA A 6 2.37 -9.35 -28.68
CA ALA A 6 2.81 -9.42 -30.07
C ALA A 6 3.81 -10.56 -30.34
N ASP A 7 4.19 -11.32 -29.30
CA ASP A 7 5.16 -12.41 -29.43
C ASP A 7 4.44 -13.78 -29.33
N PRO A 8 4.30 -14.54 -30.44
CA PRO A 8 3.67 -15.85 -30.45
C PRO A 8 4.44 -16.91 -29.64
N ALA A 9 5.63 -16.60 -29.10
CA ALA A 9 6.40 -17.47 -28.22
C ALA A 9 6.02 -17.40 -26.74
N VAL A 10 5.13 -16.48 -26.33
CA VAL A 10 4.70 -16.36 -24.93
C VAL A 10 3.48 -17.24 -24.68
N ASP A 11 3.63 -18.23 -23.79
CA ASP A 11 2.50 -18.99 -23.26
C ASP A 11 1.62 -18.06 -22.42
N LEU A 12 0.54 -17.57 -23.04
CA LEU A 12 -0.44 -16.70 -22.42
C LEU A 12 -1.05 -17.32 -21.17
N ALA A 13 -1.21 -18.65 -21.12
CA ALA A 13 -1.75 -19.33 -19.95
C ALA A 13 -0.75 -19.36 -18.79
N ALA A 14 0.55 -19.53 -19.07
CA ALA A 14 1.60 -19.41 -18.05
C ALA A 14 1.68 -17.98 -17.50
N PHE A 15 1.63 -16.97 -18.38
CA PHE A 15 1.67 -15.56 -17.98
C PHE A 15 0.45 -15.16 -17.13
N GLU A 16 -0.74 -15.64 -17.48
CA GLU A 16 -1.96 -15.41 -16.70
C GLU A 16 -1.89 -16.08 -15.32
N ARG A 17 -1.43 -17.33 -15.26
CA ARG A 17 -1.23 -18.06 -13.99
C ARG A 17 -0.28 -17.33 -13.05
N ASP A 18 0.88 -16.92 -13.54
CA ASP A 18 1.87 -16.18 -12.73
C ASP A 18 1.28 -14.87 -12.17
N LYS A 19 0.46 -14.18 -12.98
CA LYS A 19 -0.20 -12.95 -12.55
C LYS A 19 -1.26 -13.22 -11.48
N ILE A 20 -2.09 -14.25 -11.65
CA ILE A 20 -3.11 -14.64 -10.67
C ILE A 20 -2.44 -15.05 -9.36
N GLU A 21 -1.39 -15.87 -9.42
CA GLU A 21 -0.66 -16.32 -8.24
C GLU A 21 -0.03 -15.15 -7.48
N GLY A 22 0.61 -14.21 -8.19
CA GLY A 22 1.16 -12.99 -7.61
C GLY A 22 0.09 -12.12 -6.92
N ALA A 23 -1.08 -11.98 -7.55
CA ALA A 23 -2.19 -11.22 -6.99
C ALA A 23 -2.73 -11.87 -5.71
N VAL A 24 -2.94 -13.18 -5.69
CA VAL A 24 -3.42 -13.93 -4.52
C VAL A 24 -2.44 -13.82 -3.34
N ARG A 25 -1.13 -13.95 -3.60
CA ARG A 25 -0.11 -13.80 -2.54
C ARG A 25 -0.13 -12.40 -1.94
N THR A 26 -0.26 -11.38 -2.78
CA THR A 26 -0.31 -9.99 -2.33
C THR A 26 -1.56 -9.74 -1.48
N ASP A 27 -2.73 -10.17 -1.97
CA ASP A 27 -4.01 -10.00 -1.26
C ASP A 27 -4.05 -10.75 0.08
N PHE A 28 -3.45 -11.95 0.14
CA PHE A 28 -3.30 -12.70 1.39
C PHE A 28 -2.45 -11.96 2.42
N ILE A 29 -1.33 -11.37 1.98
CA ILE A 29 -0.45 -10.59 2.88
C ILE A 29 -1.19 -9.34 3.37
N LEU A 30 -1.88 -8.61 2.48
CA LEU A 30 -2.65 -7.42 2.84
C LEU A 30 -3.78 -7.71 3.82
N SER A 31 -4.52 -8.80 3.60
CA SER A 31 -5.59 -9.21 4.51
C SER A 31 -5.06 -9.66 5.87
N ALA A 32 -3.94 -10.40 5.90
CA ALA A 32 -3.27 -10.77 7.15
C ALA A 32 -2.78 -9.53 7.93
N GLU A 33 -2.22 -8.55 7.24
CA GLU A 33 -1.76 -7.28 7.82
C GLU A 33 -2.93 -6.53 8.49
N ILE A 34 -4.06 -6.36 7.81
CA ILE A 34 -5.26 -5.73 8.38
C ILE A 34 -5.73 -6.47 9.64
N ILE A 35 -5.73 -7.81 9.62
CA ILE A 35 -6.12 -8.62 10.77
C ILE A 35 -5.17 -8.41 11.94
N VAL A 36 -3.86 -8.48 11.72
CA VAL A 36 -2.85 -8.29 12.78
C VAL A 36 -2.93 -6.90 13.39
N ILE A 37 -3.05 -5.86 12.56
CA ILE A 37 -3.22 -4.47 13.04
C ILE A 37 -4.47 -4.36 13.89
N THR A 38 -5.60 -4.85 13.36
CA THR A 38 -6.89 -4.73 14.05
C THR A 38 -6.86 -5.47 15.38
N LEU A 39 -6.43 -6.73 15.39
CA LEU A 39 -6.31 -7.54 16.61
C LEU A 39 -5.32 -6.93 17.60
N GLY A 40 -4.23 -6.32 17.13
CA GLY A 40 -3.30 -5.58 17.98
C GLY A 40 -3.98 -4.43 18.75
N THR A 41 -4.84 -3.66 18.07
CA THR A 41 -5.53 -2.52 18.70
C THR A 41 -6.60 -2.94 19.73
N VAL A 42 -7.22 -4.11 19.54
CA VAL A 42 -8.29 -4.61 20.43
C VAL A 42 -7.89 -5.88 21.18
N ALA A 43 -6.59 -6.09 21.39
CA ALA A 43 -6.04 -7.31 21.99
C ALA A 43 -6.59 -7.58 23.40
N ALA A 44 -6.88 -6.52 24.17
CA ALA A 44 -7.45 -6.62 25.52
C ALA A 44 -8.98 -6.74 25.57
N ALA A 45 -9.67 -6.63 24.43
CA ALA A 45 -11.12 -6.72 24.35
C ALA A 45 -11.60 -8.18 24.40
N SER A 46 -12.90 -8.39 24.67
CA SER A 46 -13.50 -9.71 24.60
C SER A 46 -13.47 -10.28 23.18
N PHE A 47 -13.43 -11.61 23.04
CA PHE A 47 -13.38 -12.27 21.74
C PHE A 47 -14.50 -11.80 20.79
N GLY A 48 -15.72 -11.62 21.30
CA GLY A 48 -16.84 -11.10 20.51
C GLY A 48 -16.60 -9.69 19.96
N MET A 49 -15.95 -8.82 20.74
CA MET A 49 -15.56 -7.48 20.28
C MET A 49 -14.46 -7.54 19.23
N GLN A 50 -13.45 -8.41 19.42
CA GLN A 50 -12.38 -8.59 18.43
C GLN A 50 -12.95 -9.04 17.07
N VAL A 51 -13.84 -10.02 17.06
CA VAL A 51 -14.52 -10.48 15.85
C VAL A 51 -15.33 -9.36 15.19
N ALA A 52 -16.09 -8.60 15.99
CA ALA A 52 -16.91 -7.51 15.47
C ALA A 52 -16.05 -6.40 14.81
N VAL A 53 -14.94 -6.02 15.44
CA VAL A 53 -14.04 -4.99 14.90
C VAL A 53 -13.30 -5.49 13.66
N VAL A 54 -12.77 -6.73 13.66
CA VAL A 54 -12.12 -7.30 12.47
C VAL A 54 -13.09 -7.39 11.30
N ALA A 55 -14.31 -7.92 11.53
CA ALA A 55 -15.32 -8.02 10.49
C ALA A 55 -15.78 -6.64 9.98
N GLY A 56 -15.97 -5.69 10.89
CA GLY A 56 -16.36 -4.32 10.57
C GLY A 56 -15.28 -3.59 9.75
N THR A 57 -14.02 -3.67 10.17
CA THR A 57 -12.88 -3.08 9.44
C THR A 57 -12.69 -3.74 8.09
N ALA A 58 -12.82 -5.08 8.00
CA ALA A 58 -12.72 -5.79 6.73
C ALA A 58 -13.82 -5.35 5.74
N ALA A 59 -15.07 -5.23 6.20
CA ALA A 59 -16.18 -4.74 5.39
C ALA A 59 -15.97 -3.27 4.97
N LEU A 60 -15.56 -2.41 5.91
CA LEU A 60 -15.29 -1.00 5.66
C LEU A 60 -14.16 -0.82 4.64
N MET A 61 -13.06 -1.54 4.76
CA MET A 61 -11.95 -1.48 3.81
C MET A 61 -12.35 -2.03 2.45
N THR A 62 -13.13 -3.11 2.43
CA THR A 62 -13.65 -3.67 1.17
C THR A 62 -14.51 -2.62 0.44
N ILE A 63 -15.49 -2.04 1.10
CA ILE A 63 -16.39 -1.06 0.46
C ILE A 63 -15.64 0.24 0.17
N GLY A 64 -14.85 0.74 1.13
CA GLY A 64 -14.16 2.02 1.05
C GLY A 64 -13.06 2.01 0.00
N VAL A 65 -12.13 1.06 0.06
CA VAL A 65 -10.99 1.00 -0.86
C VAL A 65 -11.44 0.58 -2.25
N TYR A 66 -12.16 -0.54 -2.40
CA TYR A 66 -12.62 -0.97 -3.72
C TYR A 66 -13.64 0.01 -4.33
N GLY A 67 -14.47 0.66 -3.51
CA GLY A 67 -15.38 1.71 -3.96
C GLY A 67 -14.63 2.94 -4.48
N LEU A 68 -13.62 3.41 -3.75
CA LEU A 68 -12.78 4.52 -4.17
C LEU A 68 -12.03 4.19 -5.47
N VAL A 69 -11.39 3.02 -5.56
CA VAL A 69 -10.66 2.57 -6.75
C VAL A 69 -11.61 2.44 -7.94
N THR A 70 -12.81 1.88 -7.74
CA THR A 70 -13.85 1.79 -8.78
C THR A 70 -14.27 3.19 -9.25
N GLY A 71 -14.41 4.14 -8.33
CA GLY A 71 -14.69 5.53 -8.65
C GLY A 71 -13.60 6.15 -9.52
N ILE A 72 -12.33 5.95 -9.15
CA ILE A 72 -11.17 6.45 -9.90
C ILE A 72 -11.14 5.86 -11.33
N VAL A 73 -11.30 4.55 -11.46
CA VAL A 73 -11.28 3.86 -12.77
C VAL A 73 -12.45 4.32 -13.64
N LYS A 74 -13.64 4.47 -13.05
CA LYS A 74 -14.83 4.94 -13.80
C LYS A 74 -14.70 6.37 -14.28
N LEU A 75 -13.99 7.23 -13.54
CA LEU A 75 -13.65 8.59 -13.98
C LEU A 75 -12.66 8.58 -15.14
N ASP A 76 -11.69 7.65 -15.15
CA ASP A 76 -10.75 7.46 -16.27
C ASP A 76 -11.46 6.97 -17.54
N ASP A 77 -12.24 5.90 -17.42
CA ASP A 77 -13.04 5.35 -18.53
C ASP A 77 -14.08 6.36 -19.06
N GLY A 78 -14.68 7.15 -18.16
CA GLY A 78 -15.58 8.25 -18.52
C GLY A 78 -14.89 9.36 -19.31
N GLY A 79 -13.63 9.66 -18.99
CA GLY A 79 -12.80 10.60 -19.76
C GLY A 79 -12.51 10.10 -21.18
N LEU A 80 -12.28 8.79 -21.35
CA LEU A 80 -12.12 8.16 -22.65
C LEU A 80 -13.43 8.13 -23.46
N TYR A 81 -14.57 7.87 -22.80
CA TYR A 81 -15.88 7.91 -23.44
C TYR A 81 -16.22 9.31 -23.96
N LEU A 82 -15.95 10.35 -23.16
CA LEU A 82 -16.10 11.75 -23.59
C LEU A 82 -15.16 12.07 -24.76
N SER A 83 -14.00 11.42 -24.86
CA SER A 83 -13.06 11.61 -25.95
C SER A 83 -13.52 11.11 -27.31
N ARG A 84 -14.56 10.29 -27.34
CA ARG A 84 -15.15 9.78 -28.58
C ARG A 84 -16.34 10.62 -29.05
N GLN A 85 -16.82 11.56 -28.22
CA GLN A 85 -17.89 12.49 -28.60
C GLN A 85 -17.32 13.76 -29.24
N THR A 86 -17.84 14.12 -30.40
CA THR A 86 -17.42 15.29 -31.18
C THR A 86 -18.13 16.54 -30.64
N GLY A 87 -17.44 17.40 -29.90
CA GLY A 87 -17.97 18.69 -29.43
C GLY A 87 -16.98 19.49 -28.56
N ASP A 88 -16.83 20.78 -28.83
CA ASP A 88 -15.80 21.65 -28.24
C ASP A 88 -16.00 21.99 -26.75
N GLY A 89 -17.23 21.87 -26.24
CA GLY A 89 -17.61 22.35 -24.89
C GLY A 89 -16.87 21.67 -23.73
N PHE A 90 -16.42 20.42 -23.91
CA PHE A 90 -15.75 19.63 -22.87
C PHE A 90 -14.32 19.23 -23.21
N ALA A 91 -13.76 19.71 -24.32
CA ALA A 91 -12.44 19.30 -24.82
C ALA A 91 -11.28 19.63 -23.85
N ARG A 92 -11.39 20.70 -23.06
CA ARG A 92 -10.40 21.04 -22.03
C ARG A 92 -10.46 20.11 -20.82
N LEU A 93 -11.67 19.78 -20.35
CA LEU A 93 -11.89 18.86 -19.23
C LEU A 93 -11.46 17.43 -19.60
N GLN A 94 -11.83 16.98 -20.79
CA GLN A 94 -11.43 15.69 -21.38
C GLN A 94 -9.90 15.54 -21.44
N ARG A 95 -9.19 16.52 -22.01
CA ARG A 95 -7.71 16.50 -22.07
C ARG A 95 -7.06 16.58 -20.69
N GLY A 96 -7.72 17.19 -19.71
CA GLY A 96 -7.31 17.20 -18.31
C GLY A 96 -7.38 15.81 -17.69
N ILE A 97 -8.53 15.14 -17.80
CA ILE A 97 -8.77 13.81 -17.23
C ILE A 97 -7.82 12.77 -17.84
N LEU A 98 -7.69 12.74 -19.18
CA LEU A 98 -6.82 11.79 -19.89
C LEU A 98 -5.32 11.96 -19.55
N ARG A 99 -4.89 13.16 -19.14
CA ARG A 99 -3.51 13.40 -18.67
C ARG A 99 -3.35 13.11 -17.18
N ALA A 100 -4.39 13.33 -16.39
CA ALA A 100 -4.37 13.11 -14.96
C ALA A 100 -4.39 11.62 -14.62
N ALA A 101 -5.16 10.79 -15.32
CA ALA A 101 -5.34 9.39 -14.98
C ALA A 101 -4.04 8.55 -15.00
N PRO A 102 -3.15 8.64 -16.01
CA PRO A 102 -1.87 7.93 -15.98
C PRO A 102 -0.97 8.40 -14.83
N THR A 103 -1.03 9.69 -14.51
CA THR A 103 -0.25 10.28 -13.43
C THR A 103 -0.76 9.79 -12.08
N LEU A 104 -2.09 9.77 -11.89
CA LEU A 104 -2.75 9.26 -10.70
C LEU A 104 -2.38 7.79 -10.45
N MET A 105 -2.48 6.94 -11.47
CA MET A 105 -2.13 5.51 -11.37
C MET A 105 -0.64 5.30 -10.99
N ARG A 106 0.27 6.09 -11.58
CA ARG A 106 1.70 6.06 -11.21
C ARG A 106 1.93 6.53 -9.78
N THR A 107 1.29 7.62 -9.36
CA THR A 107 1.43 8.12 -8.00
C THR A 107 0.87 7.14 -6.98
N LEU A 108 -0.25 6.49 -7.27
CA LEU A 108 -0.85 5.49 -6.40
C LEU A 108 0.06 4.27 -6.25
N SER A 109 0.81 3.91 -7.29
CA SER A 109 1.79 2.82 -7.21
C SER A 109 2.95 3.14 -6.25
N VAL A 110 3.49 4.37 -6.33
CA VAL A 110 4.58 4.83 -5.45
C VAL A 110 4.08 4.98 -4.02
N VAL A 111 2.94 5.64 -3.83
CA VAL A 111 2.32 5.84 -2.51
C VAL A 111 1.93 4.50 -1.90
N GLY A 112 1.36 3.59 -2.68
CA GLY A 112 1.01 2.24 -2.23
C GLY A 112 2.24 1.46 -1.77
N THR A 113 3.34 1.53 -2.52
CA THR A 113 4.60 0.88 -2.12
C THR A 113 5.17 1.49 -0.84
N ALA A 114 5.18 2.82 -0.73
CA ALA A 114 5.61 3.50 0.49
C ALA A 114 4.73 3.15 1.70
N ALA A 115 3.42 3.07 1.51
CA ALA A 115 2.47 2.66 2.54
C ALA A 115 2.75 1.23 3.00
N MET A 116 3.01 0.28 2.10
CA MET A 116 3.34 -1.10 2.48
C MET A 116 4.60 -1.21 3.34
N PHE A 117 5.64 -0.41 3.04
CA PHE A 117 6.82 -0.36 3.90
C PHE A 117 6.53 0.25 5.26
N LEU A 118 5.73 1.31 5.30
CA LEU A 118 5.38 1.98 6.54
C LEU A 118 4.51 1.09 7.44
N VAL A 119 3.50 0.42 6.89
CA VAL A 119 2.59 -0.43 7.66
C VAL A 119 3.30 -1.72 8.11
N GLY A 120 4.06 -2.37 7.22
CA GLY A 120 4.85 -3.54 7.57
C GLY A 120 5.94 -3.22 8.59
N GLY A 121 6.62 -2.08 8.42
CA GLY A 121 7.62 -1.58 9.37
C GLY A 121 7.02 -1.25 10.74
N GLY A 122 5.88 -0.58 10.78
CA GLY A 122 5.15 -0.31 12.03
C GLY A 122 4.74 -1.60 12.73
N THR A 123 4.27 -2.61 11.98
CA THR A 123 3.94 -3.93 12.55
C THR A 123 5.15 -4.60 13.19
N LEU A 124 6.32 -4.53 12.54
CA LEU A 124 7.57 -5.07 13.09
C LEU A 124 8.02 -4.30 14.34
N VAL A 125 8.02 -2.98 14.29
CA VAL A 125 8.42 -2.11 15.41
C VAL A 125 7.52 -2.37 16.61
N HIS A 126 6.19 -2.41 16.44
CA HIS A 126 5.27 -2.70 17.54
C HIS A 126 5.44 -4.10 18.13
N GLY A 127 5.89 -5.08 17.33
CA GLY A 127 6.18 -6.44 17.80
C GLY A 127 7.52 -6.60 18.54
N MET A 128 8.40 -5.60 18.51
CA MET A 128 9.74 -5.69 19.11
C MET A 128 9.78 -5.19 20.57
N PRO A 129 10.41 -5.95 21.50
CA PRO A 129 10.67 -5.46 22.85
C PRO A 129 11.53 -4.19 22.84
N GLY A 130 11.13 -3.14 23.57
CA GLY A 130 11.86 -1.87 23.66
C GLY A 130 11.55 -0.86 22.54
N ALA A 131 10.68 -1.19 21.59
CA ALA A 131 10.27 -0.26 20.54
C ALA A 131 9.54 0.98 21.08
N HIS A 132 8.79 0.82 22.17
CA HIS A 132 8.15 1.95 22.84
C HIS A 132 9.17 2.95 23.37
N ASP A 133 10.30 2.49 23.91
CA ASP A 133 11.36 3.38 24.42
C ASP A 133 12.04 4.15 23.28
N LEU A 134 12.24 3.51 22.13
CA LEU A 134 12.78 4.15 20.92
C LEU A 134 11.84 5.26 20.41
N ILE A 135 10.53 4.97 20.36
CA ILE A 135 9.51 5.93 19.94
C ILE A 135 9.41 7.07 20.96
N HIS A 136 9.38 6.76 22.26
CA HIS A 136 9.33 7.76 23.33
C HIS A 136 10.57 8.68 23.33
N ALA A 137 11.76 8.12 23.14
CA ALA A 137 13.00 8.90 23.01
C ALA A 137 12.98 9.82 21.78
N ALA A 138 12.48 9.33 20.64
CA ALA A 138 12.34 10.13 19.42
C ALA A 138 11.31 11.26 19.58
N THR A 139 10.21 11.01 20.30
CA THR A 139 9.19 12.04 20.58
C THR A 139 9.67 13.11 21.56
N HIS A 140 10.43 12.74 22.60
CA HIS A 140 10.98 13.70 23.57
C HIS A 140 12.08 14.59 23.00
N ALA A 141 12.88 14.09 22.05
CA ALA A 141 13.87 14.91 21.35
C ALA A 141 13.24 16.08 20.56
N GLY A 142 11.96 15.95 20.16
CA GLY A 142 11.21 17.00 19.49
C GLY A 142 10.75 18.13 20.43
N GLU A 143 10.46 17.85 21.70
CA GLU A 143 9.82 18.83 22.61
C GLU A 143 10.69 20.06 22.94
N ALA A 144 11.98 20.03 22.61
CA ALA A 144 12.90 21.16 22.77
C ALA A 144 12.58 22.38 21.87
N LEU A 145 11.77 22.23 20.80
CA LEU A 145 11.34 23.33 19.94
C LEU A 145 9.80 23.40 19.83
N PRO A 146 9.14 24.51 20.17
CA PRO A 146 7.67 24.57 20.32
C PRO A 146 6.85 24.37 19.04
N THR A 147 7.41 24.69 17.86
CA THR A 147 6.74 24.52 16.54
C THR A 147 7.37 23.42 15.70
N LEU A 148 8.70 23.44 15.52
CA LEU A 148 9.43 22.39 14.80
C LEU A 148 9.32 21.04 15.52
N GLY A 149 9.28 21.05 16.85
CA GLY A 149 9.17 19.86 17.68
C GLY A 149 7.88 19.08 17.53
N ARG A 150 6.74 19.75 17.39
CA ARG A 150 5.46 19.08 17.16
C ARG A 150 5.41 18.38 15.81
N MET A 151 5.94 19.01 14.76
CA MET A 151 6.01 18.38 13.44
C MET A 151 6.97 17.19 13.45
N LEU A 152 8.14 17.34 14.09
CA LEU A 152 9.09 16.25 14.25
C LEU A 152 8.51 15.09 15.07
N ALA A 153 7.84 15.36 16.19
CA ALA A 153 7.23 14.33 17.03
C ALA A 153 6.09 13.60 16.30
N ALA A 154 5.34 14.27 15.41
CA ALA A 154 4.32 13.63 14.59
C ALA A 154 4.90 12.78 13.45
N LEU A 155 6.03 13.19 12.87
CA LEU A 155 6.68 12.49 11.76
C LEU A 155 7.66 11.40 12.21
N ALA A 156 8.21 11.50 13.41
CA ALA A 156 9.22 10.57 13.90
C ALA A 156 8.76 9.11 13.90
N PRO A 157 7.54 8.75 14.39
CA PRO A 157 7.06 7.38 14.31
C PRO A 157 6.94 6.89 12.86
N LEU A 158 6.38 7.71 11.96
CA LEU A 158 6.24 7.38 10.54
C LEU A 158 7.59 7.13 9.87
N LEU A 159 8.60 7.92 10.22
CA LEU A 159 9.97 7.75 9.70
C LEU A 159 10.65 6.52 10.27
N ILE A 160 10.47 6.23 11.56
CA ILE A 160 11.00 5.02 12.21
C ILE A 160 10.37 3.78 11.57
N ASP A 161 9.05 3.76 11.39
CA ASP A 161 8.31 2.66 10.78
C ASP A 161 8.76 2.46 9.33
N ALA A 162 8.82 3.52 8.53
CA ALA A 162 9.30 3.44 7.15
C ALA A 162 10.76 2.97 7.04
N LEU A 163 11.64 3.41 7.96
CA LEU A 163 13.02 2.97 8.01
C LEU A 163 13.12 1.50 8.41
N ALA A 164 12.38 1.07 9.44
CA ALA A 164 12.34 -0.32 9.87
C ALA A 164 11.82 -1.24 8.76
N GLY A 165 10.74 -0.86 8.09
CA GLY A 165 10.17 -1.60 6.96
C GLY A 165 11.13 -1.69 5.78
N SER A 166 11.79 -0.60 5.40
CA SER A 166 12.76 -0.59 4.30
C SER A 166 14.02 -1.40 4.62
N VAL A 167 14.55 -1.32 5.84
CA VAL A 167 15.69 -2.13 6.30
C VAL A 167 15.33 -3.61 6.33
N ALA A 168 14.18 -3.98 6.90
CA ALA A 168 13.71 -5.36 6.92
C ALA A 168 13.53 -5.91 5.50
N GLY A 169 12.88 -5.14 4.62
CA GLY A 169 12.72 -5.49 3.21
C GLY A 169 14.06 -5.70 2.49
N ALA A 170 15.02 -4.79 2.69
CA ALA A 170 16.36 -4.90 2.12
C ALA A 170 17.11 -6.14 2.62
N LEU A 171 17.03 -6.45 3.92
CA LEU A 171 17.66 -7.62 4.52
C LEU A 171 17.06 -8.93 3.98
N ILE A 172 15.73 -9.01 3.90
CA ILE A 172 15.04 -10.21 3.37
C ILE A 172 15.40 -10.43 1.90
N LEU A 173 15.36 -9.37 1.08
CA LEU A 173 15.71 -9.45 -0.34
C LEU A 173 17.20 -9.79 -0.54
N GLY A 174 18.08 -9.20 0.26
CA GLY A 174 19.51 -9.51 0.27
C GLY A 174 19.78 -10.97 0.62
N GLY A 175 19.14 -11.47 1.69
CA GLY A 175 19.24 -12.86 2.12
C GLY A 175 18.70 -13.84 1.08
N LEU A 176 17.51 -13.58 0.54
CA LEU A 176 16.89 -14.44 -0.47
C LEU A 176 17.67 -14.45 -1.78
N SER A 177 18.18 -13.30 -2.22
CA SER A 177 19.00 -13.22 -3.44
C SER A 177 20.33 -13.96 -3.29
N THR A 178 20.94 -13.89 -2.10
CA THR A 178 22.17 -14.63 -1.78
C THR A 178 21.89 -16.14 -1.70
N ALA A 179 20.85 -16.56 -0.99
CA ALA A 179 20.44 -17.97 -0.91
C ALA A 179 20.14 -18.55 -2.29
N ARG A 180 19.36 -17.83 -3.13
CA ARG A 180 19.09 -18.25 -4.51
C ARG A 180 20.35 -18.36 -5.38
N ARG A 181 21.41 -17.60 -5.07
CA ARG A 181 22.70 -17.72 -5.77
C ARG A 181 23.53 -18.90 -5.28
N LEU A 182 23.41 -19.29 -4.01
CA LEU A 182 24.10 -20.47 -3.45
C LEU A 182 23.41 -21.79 -3.79
N PHE A 183 22.08 -21.79 -3.95
CA PHE A 183 21.28 -22.98 -4.30
C PHE A 183 20.96 -23.12 -5.79
N ARG A 184 21.54 -22.26 -6.63
CA ARG A 184 21.56 -22.41 -8.11
C ARG A 184 22.94 -22.89 -8.54
#